data_AF-A0A9P6H358-F1
#
_entry.id   AF-A0A9P6H358-F1
#
_cell.length_a   1.000
_cell.length_b   1.000
_cell.length_c   1.000
_cell.angle_alpha   90.00
_cell.angle_beta   90.00
_cell.angle_gamma   90.00
#
_symmetry.space_group_name_H-M   'P 1'
#
loop_
_entity.id
_entity.type
_entity.pdbx_description
1 polymer ?
#
loop_
_entity_poly.entity_id
_entity_poly.type
_entity_poly.pdbx_seq_one_letter_code
_entity_poly.pdbx_strand_id
1 'polypeptide(L)'
;MAHYIVEGLRPNHTNTRSNANADRDTGDDGDIEDEGEWDGERTGRERRRKARKPWENTLSVCSHLPTSTCIFLPVVQERIRDHLKDLTKGRTATDADITYFDPTFGPCCDVEDFRLHLAGTPCNLWNKSATEVFMESFLEKYKLDYPPEYDGVVRMVGFKVHSTIAALIKRYRSTGPDGTVDPETRKQQNRQERKRKLFHRRHNMTWFYPLLQNQRPLLEELGPDGMSSDEERTVGATREYDIFVPAWRAPVVTAWLRVFDILYVRARRDGVFKDHRGSYPRTRVIEENAQVSTSIKFVSGLPLNAYNEDWLRRRVNVTNSVRPRPPVEYYHDPRVIE
;
A
#
# COMPACT_ATOMS: atom_id res chain seq x y z
N MET A 1 -11.35 28.22 -42.14
CA MET A 1 -12.27 29.27 -41.68
C MET A 1 -13.60 28.63 -41.34
N ALA A 2 -13.81 28.28 -40.07
CA ALA A 2 -15.09 27.79 -39.56
C ALA A 2 -15.33 28.47 -38.22
N HIS A 3 -16.53 29.04 -38.09
CA HIS A 3 -16.92 30.07 -37.14
C HIS A 3 -17.05 29.54 -35.70
N TYR A 4 -16.52 30.32 -34.77
CA TYR A 4 -16.84 30.30 -33.34
C TYR A 4 -18.28 30.82 -33.13
N ILE A 5 -19.04 30.18 -32.24
CA ILE A 5 -20.17 30.81 -31.55
C ILE A 5 -19.90 30.71 -30.05
N VAL A 6 -19.68 31.88 -29.48
CA VAL A 6 -19.72 32.21 -28.05
C VAL A 6 -21.07 32.89 -27.79
N GLU A 7 -21.60 32.72 -26.58
CA GLU A 7 -22.64 33.47 -25.85
C GLU A 7 -23.75 32.54 -25.32
N GLY A 8 -24.24 32.67 -24.08
CA GLY A 8 -24.16 33.82 -23.20
C GLY A 8 -24.39 33.51 -21.72
N LEU A 9 -23.81 34.42 -20.92
CA LEU A 9 -24.06 34.67 -19.51
C LEU A 9 -25.52 35.11 -19.27
N ARG A 10 -26.08 34.79 -18.10
CA ARG A 10 -27.02 35.62 -17.30
C ARG A 10 -27.20 35.01 -15.89
N PRO A 11 -27.70 35.78 -14.89
CA PRO A 11 -26.98 35.96 -13.63
C PRO A 11 -27.73 35.50 -12.35
N ASN A 12 -26.95 35.42 -11.27
CA ASN A 12 -27.27 35.67 -9.86
C ASN A 12 -28.69 35.41 -9.34
N HIS A 13 -28.82 34.36 -8.54
CA HIS A 13 -29.73 34.36 -7.39
C HIS A 13 -28.91 34.27 -6.09
N THR A 14 -28.92 35.39 -5.36
CA THR A 14 -28.55 35.50 -3.96
C THR A 14 -29.47 34.61 -3.13
N ASN A 15 -28.90 33.66 -2.37
CA ASN A 15 -29.64 32.98 -1.32
C ASN A 15 -28.94 33.18 0.02
N THR A 16 -29.51 34.12 0.78
CA THR A 16 -29.23 34.44 2.16
C THR A 16 -29.56 33.22 3.02
N ARG A 17 -28.55 32.60 3.62
CA ARG A 17 -28.75 31.65 4.73
C ARG A 17 -28.10 32.20 5.98
N SER A 18 -28.99 32.53 6.91
CA SER A 18 -28.77 32.91 8.29
C SER A 18 -27.89 31.90 9.00
N ASN A 19 -26.86 32.43 9.65
CA ASN A 19 -25.90 31.74 10.49
C ASN A 19 -26.34 31.98 11.95
N ALA A 20 -26.73 30.92 12.67
CA ALA A 20 -26.97 30.97 14.11
C ALA A 20 -26.65 29.59 14.68
N ASN A 21 -25.48 29.49 15.32
CA ASN A 21 -25.20 28.72 16.54
C ASN A 21 -23.69 28.68 16.74
N ALA A 22 -23.19 29.73 17.41
CA ALA A 22 -22.01 29.65 18.24
C ALA A 22 -22.49 29.22 19.63
N ASP A 23 -21.89 28.16 20.17
CA ASP A 23 -21.67 27.94 21.61
C ASP A 23 -21.23 26.48 21.80
N ARG A 24 -19.94 26.31 22.07
CA ARG A 24 -19.37 25.21 22.88
C ARG A 24 -17.91 25.52 23.15
N ASP A 25 -17.75 26.30 24.21
CA ASP A 25 -17.03 25.93 25.42
C ASP A 25 -15.65 25.29 25.24
N THR A 26 -14.66 26.14 25.45
CA THR A 26 -13.24 25.83 25.65
C THR A 26 -12.98 25.56 27.12
N GLY A 27 -12.67 24.31 27.44
CA GLY A 27 -11.83 23.89 28.56
C GLY A 27 -10.92 22.78 28.05
N ASP A 28 -9.72 22.53 28.53
CA ASP A 28 -8.94 23.03 29.66
C ASP A 28 -7.64 22.22 29.51
N ASP A 29 -6.64 22.75 28.79
CA ASP A 29 -5.40 22.02 28.52
C ASP A 29 -4.46 22.19 29.70
N GLY A 30 -4.44 21.19 30.57
CA GLY A 30 -3.52 21.08 31.69
C GLY A 30 -2.10 20.79 31.22
N ASP A 31 -1.21 21.72 31.56
CA ASP A 31 0.25 21.59 31.51
C ASP A 31 0.71 20.43 32.41
N ILE A 32 1.42 19.46 31.82
CA ILE A 32 2.30 18.54 32.55
C ILE A 32 3.67 18.64 31.90
N GLU A 33 4.52 19.43 32.54
CA GLU A 33 5.97 19.43 32.39
C GLU A 33 6.51 18.10 32.96
N ASP A 34 7.12 17.27 32.12
CA ASP A 34 7.94 16.14 32.57
C ASP A 34 9.34 16.33 31.97
N GLU A 35 10.22 16.90 32.79
CA GLU A 35 11.65 17.03 32.55
C GLU A 35 12.32 15.66 32.72
N GLY A 36 12.57 15.00 31.60
CA GLY A 36 13.33 13.75 31.52
C GLY A 36 14.71 13.96 30.88
N GLU A 37 15.63 14.45 31.68
CA GLU A 37 17.09 14.42 31.54
C GLU A 37 17.59 13.08 30.93
N TRP A 38 18.22 13.14 29.76
CA TRP A 38 18.94 11.99 29.14
C TRP A 38 20.28 12.46 28.58
N ASP A 39 21.27 12.52 29.48
CA ASP A 39 22.68 12.51 29.12
C ASP A 39 23.13 11.09 28.76
N GLY A 40 23.82 10.94 27.63
CA GLY A 40 24.36 9.64 27.25
C GLY A 40 24.89 9.57 25.83
N GLU A 41 26.03 10.22 25.60
CA GLU A 41 26.90 10.01 24.44
C GLU A 41 27.05 8.52 24.10
N ARG A 42 26.69 8.13 22.87
CA ARG A 42 27.25 6.94 22.21
C ARG A 42 27.78 7.31 20.84
N THR A 43 29.08 7.50 20.82
CA THR A 43 29.96 7.53 19.66
C THR A 43 29.85 6.26 18.82
N GLY A 44 29.80 6.43 17.50
CA GLY A 44 30.70 5.70 16.60
C GLY A 44 30.28 4.32 16.07
N ARG A 45 29.94 4.31 14.77
CA ARG A 45 30.17 3.22 13.80
C ARG A 45 29.44 1.88 14.03
N GLU A 46 28.18 1.83 13.63
CA GLU A 46 27.54 0.55 13.25
C GLU A 46 27.50 0.42 11.71
N ARG A 47 28.18 -0.61 11.21
CA ARG A 47 28.20 -0.99 9.79
C ARG A 47 26.77 -1.24 9.29
N ARG A 48 26.29 -0.39 8.37
CA ARG A 48 25.12 -0.69 7.52
C ARG A 48 25.42 -1.90 6.62
N ARG A 49 25.28 -3.12 7.15
CA ARG A 49 24.95 -4.28 6.32
C ARG A 49 23.57 -4.02 5.76
N LYS A 50 23.47 -3.80 4.44
CA LYS A 50 22.19 -3.76 3.73
C LYS A 50 21.48 -5.08 4.05
N ALA A 51 20.47 -5.04 4.92
CA ALA A 51 19.58 -6.17 5.12
C ALA A 51 18.97 -6.48 3.74
N ARG A 52 19.34 -7.65 3.18
CA ARG A 52 18.69 -8.17 1.97
C ARG A 52 17.19 -8.20 2.24
N LYS A 53 16.40 -7.73 1.27
CA LYS A 53 14.96 -7.63 1.45
C LYS A 53 14.41 -9.06 1.65
N PRO A 54 13.53 -9.33 2.63
CA PRO A 54 13.03 -10.68 2.91
C PRO A 54 12.46 -11.43 1.69
N TRP A 55 11.99 -10.72 0.66
CA TRP A 55 11.45 -11.34 -0.55
C TRP A 55 12.52 -11.83 -1.55
N GLU A 56 13.77 -11.36 -1.46
CA GLU A 56 14.88 -11.85 -2.31
C GLU A 56 15.24 -13.30 -1.95
N ASN A 57 14.98 -13.73 -0.70
CA ASN A 57 15.13 -15.13 -0.30
C ASN A 57 13.97 -16.02 -0.81
N THR A 58 12.75 -15.50 -0.98
CA THR A 58 11.64 -16.29 -1.55
C THR A 58 11.87 -16.71 -3.00
N LEU A 59 12.52 -15.87 -3.81
CA LEU A 59 12.89 -16.23 -5.18
C LEU A 59 14.03 -17.25 -5.21
N SER A 60 14.97 -17.16 -4.26
CA SER A 60 16.06 -18.14 -4.12
C SER A 60 15.55 -19.53 -3.73
N VAL A 61 14.56 -19.63 -2.83
CA VAL A 61 13.99 -20.93 -2.42
C VAL A 61 13.14 -21.56 -3.53
N CYS A 62 12.51 -20.75 -4.41
CA CYS A 62 11.74 -21.26 -5.55
C CYS A 62 12.61 -21.63 -6.77
N SER A 63 13.89 -21.22 -6.81
CA SER A 63 14.76 -21.47 -7.97
C SER A 63 15.12 -22.94 -8.21
N HIS A 64 14.87 -23.81 -7.22
CA HIS A 64 15.10 -25.25 -7.30
C HIS A 64 13.80 -26.07 -7.36
N LEU A 65 12.64 -25.43 -7.34
CA LEU A 65 11.36 -26.12 -7.46
C LEU A 65 10.96 -26.22 -8.94
N PRO A 66 10.47 -27.38 -9.42
CA PRO A 66 9.98 -27.51 -10.80
C PRO A 66 8.96 -26.41 -11.13
N THR A 67 8.94 -25.95 -12.38
CA THR A 67 8.01 -24.90 -12.85
C THR A 67 6.54 -25.19 -12.55
N SER A 68 6.17 -26.47 -12.36
CA SER A 68 4.85 -26.89 -11.91
C SER A 68 4.48 -26.37 -10.51
N THR A 69 5.44 -26.19 -9.59
CA THR A 69 5.20 -25.76 -8.20
C THR A 69 4.72 -24.31 -8.09
N CYS A 70 5.07 -23.45 -9.05
CA CYS A 70 4.62 -22.04 -9.07
C CYS A 70 3.11 -21.89 -9.33
N ILE A 71 2.48 -22.85 -10.03
CA ILE A 71 1.03 -22.84 -10.31
C ILE A 71 0.24 -23.18 -9.04
N PHE A 72 0.84 -23.95 -8.10
CA PHE A 72 0.18 -24.35 -6.85
C PHE A 72 0.23 -23.29 -5.74
N LEU A 73 1.09 -22.27 -5.85
CA LEU A 73 1.28 -21.28 -4.79
C LEU A 73 0.00 -20.53 -4.35
N PRO A 74 -0.90 -20.10 -5.25
CA PRO A 74 -2.16 -19.47 -4.85
C PRO A 74 -3.09 -20.43 -4.10
N VAL A 75 -3.21 -21.67 -4.58
CA VAL A 75 -4.07 -22.71 -3.99
C VAL A 75 -3.56 -23.12 -2.60
N VAL A 76 -2.24 -23.31 -2.46
CA VAL A 76 -1.60 -23.59 -1.16
C VAL A 76 -1.85 -22.45 -0.18
N GLN A 77 -1.71 -21.19 -0.63
CA GLN A 77 -1.93 -20.03 0.24
C GLN A 77 -3.37 -19.91 0.72
N GLU A 78 -4.34 -20.21 -0.15
CA GLU A 78 -5.75 -20.24 0.21
C GLU A 78 -6.03 -21.33 1.26
N ARG A 79 -5.56 -22.55 1.01
CA ARG A 79 -5.69 -23.68 1.95
C ARG A 79 -5.03 -23.41 3.29
N ILE A 80 -3.83 -22.83 3.31
CA ILE A 80 -3.15 -22.44 4.57
C ILE A 80 -4.03 -21.46 5.35
N ARG A 81 -4.60 -20.46 4.67
CA ARG A 81 -5.44 -19.45 5.31
C ARG A 81 -6.71 -20.07 5.89
N ASP A 82 -7.36 -20.96 5.15
CA ASP A 82 -8.61 -21.59 5.58
C ASP A 82 -8.35 -22.57 6.73
N HIS A 83 -7.32 -23.41 6.64
CA HIS A 83 -6.92 -24.29 7.74
C HIS A 83 -6.56 -23.52 9.01
N LEU A 84 -5.87 -22.38 8.87
CA LEU A 84 -5.50 -21.56 10.03
C LEU A 84 -6.72 -20.94 10.71
N LYS A 85 -7.73 -20.53 9.92
CA LYS A 85 -9.01 -20.05 10.47
C LYS A 85 -9.76 -21.18 11.19
N ASP A 86 -9.81 -22.37 10.58
CA ASP A 86 -10.47 -23.55 11.15
C ASP A 86 -9.87 -23.95 12.51
N LEU A 87 -8.54 -23.89 12.64
CA LEU A 87 -7.84 -24.25 13.88
C LEU A 87 -7.98 -23.18 14.97
N THR A 88 -7.72 -21.92 14.62
CA THR A 88 -7.74 -20.82 15.60
C THR A 88 -9.13 -20.63 16.22
N LYS A 89 -10.21 -20.74 15.44
CA LYS A 89 -11.61 -20.52 15.91
C LYS A 89 -11.76 -19.22 16.73
N GLY A 90 -10.94 -18.20 16.44
CA GLY A 90 -10.92 -16.94 17.19
C GLY A 90 -10.20 -16.97 18.55
N ARG A 91 -9.64 -18.11 18.97
CA ARG A 91 -8.85 -18.22 20.21
C ARG A 91 -7.45 -17.63 20.03
N THR A 92 -6.94 -17.01 21.09
CA THR A 92 -5.60 -16.42 21.14
C THR A 92 -4.91 -16.85 22.44
N ALA A 93 -3.58 -16.96 22.40
CA ALA A 93 -2.80 -17.28 23.59
C ALA A 93 -2.72 -16.05 24.50
N THR A 94 -2.90 -16.28 25.80
CA THR A 94 -2.80 -15.26 26.86
C THR A 94 -1.35 -15.09 27.30
N ASP A 95 -1.01 -13.96 27.93
CA ASP A 95 0.35 -13.74 28.46
C ASP A 95 0.76 -14.79 29.51
N ALA A 96 -0.22 -15.35 30.24
CA ALA A 96 0.00 -16.46 31.16
C ALA A 96 0.47 -17.71 30.40
N ASP A 97 -0.21 -18.06 29.30
CA ASP A 97 0.19 -19.20 28.45
C ASP A 97 1.64 -19.06 27.98
N ILE A 98 2.05 -17.83 27.59
CA ILE A 98 3.42 -17.56 27.13
C ILE A 98 4.45 -17.66 28.25
N THR A 99 4.09 -17.19 29.45
CA THR A 99 5.01 -17.14 30.60
C THR A 99 5.33 -18.54 31.13
N TYR A 100 4.36 -19.45 31.10
CA TYR A 100 4.53 -20.83 31.58
C TYR A 100 4.96 -21.82 30.49
N PHE A 101 5.03 -21.39 29.23
CA PHE A 101 5.42 -22.28 28.14
C PHE A 101 6.91 -22.59 28.16
N ASP A 102 7.22 -23.89 28.24
CA ASP A 102 8.56 -24.43 28.09
C ASP A 102 8.55 -25.49 26.95
N PRO A 103 9.31 -25.26 25.85
CA PRO A 103 9.30 -26.15 24.69
C PRO A 103 9.87 -27.55 24.96
N THR A 104 10.53 -27.77 26.10
CA THR A 104 11.07 -29.08 26.48
C THR A 104 9.99 -30.08 26.91
N PHE A 105 8.82 -29.59 27.34
CA PHE A 105 7.69 -30.44 27.76
C PHE A 105 6.72 -30.79 26.62
N GLY A 106 6.99 -30.32 25.41
CA GLY A 106 6.18 -30.61 24.22
C GLY A 106 5.68 -29.35 23.51
N PRO A 107 4.70 -29.50 22.60
CA PRO A 107 4.14 -28.40 21.84
C PRO A 107 3.34 -27.44 22.73
N CYS A 108 3.28 -26.15 22.35
CA CYS A 108 2.58 -25.12 23.13
C CYS A 108 1.06 -25.30 23.17
N CYS A 109 0.49 -25.97 22.18
CA CYS A 109 -0.93 -26.27 22.05
C CYS A 109 -1.11 -27.49 21.14
N ASP A 110 -2.32 -28.00 21.03
CA ASP A 110 -2.67 -29.06 20.09
C ASP A 110 -3.62 -28.54 18.98
N VAL A 111 -4.13 -29.45 18.16
CA VAL A 111 -5.05 -29.13 17.05
C VAL A 111 -6.43 -28.71 17.57
N GLU A 112 -6.87 -29.27 18.71
CA GLU A 112 -8.18 -29.00 19.29
C GLU A 112 -8.22 -27.67 20.04
N ASP A 113 -7.08 -27.25 20.60
CA ASP A 113 -6.86 -26.04 21.36
C ASP A 113 -5.78 -25.12 20.75
N PHE A 114 -5.76 -25.06 19.43
CA PHE A 114 -4.80 -24.24 18.69
C PHE A 114 -4.94 -22.74 19.00
N ARG A 115 -3.86 -22.11 19.45
CA ARG A 115 -3.82 -20.69 19.82
C ARG A 115 -2.55 -20.00 19.30
N LEU A 116 -2.69 -18.75 18.86
CA LEU A 116 -1.57 -17.89 18.46
C LEU A 116 -1.37 -16.76 19.45
N HIS A 117 -0.11 -16.40 19.69
CA HIS A 117 0.24 -15.22 20.49
C HIS A 117 0.31 -13.98 19.60
N LEU A 118 -0.78 -13.22 19.55
CA LEU A 118 -0.92 -12.07 18.65
C LEU A 118 -0.30 -10.77 19.18
N ALA A 119 -0.10 -10.66 20.51
CA ALA A 119 0.58 -9.50 21.10
C ALA A 119 2.10 -9.53 20.88
N GLY A 120 2.71 -10.72 20.89
CA GLY A 120 4.15 -10.93 20.71
C GLY A 120 4.67 -10.82 19.27
N THR A 121 5.88 -11.33 19.04
CA THR A 121 6.51 -11.37 17.71
C THR A 121 6.17 -12.66 16.97
N PRO A 122 6.21 -12.67 15.62
CA PRO A 122 5.96 -13.90 14.84
C PRO A 122 6.93 -15.04 15.18
N CYS A 123 8.14 -14.70 15.61
CA CYS A 123 9.21 -15.66 15.91
C CYS A 123 9.34 -16.00 17.41
N ASN A 124 8.39 -15.65 18.27
CA ASN A 124 8.50 -16.04 19.69
C ASN A 124 8.37 -17.57 19.84
N LEU A 125 8.81 -18.11 20.98
CA LEU A 125 8.83 -19.57 21.20
C LEU A 125 7.44 -20.20 21.02
N TRP A 126 6.40 -19.56 21.57
CA TRP A 126 5.02 -20.00 21.38
C TRP A 126 4.61 -20.09 19.90
N ASN A 127 4.76 -19.03 19.12
CA ASN A 127 4.31 -19.04 17.71
C ASN A 127 5.15 -19.97 16.84
N LYS A 128 6.42 -20.23 17.19
CA LYS A 128 7.23 -21.26 16.54
C LYS A 128 6.64 -22.65 16.79
N SER A 129 6.37 -22.99 18.04
CA SER A 129 5.76 -24.27 18.40
C SER A 129 4.35 -24.42 17.80
N ALA A 130 3.52 -23.38 17.84
CA ALA A 130 2.22 -23.38 17.17
C ALA A 130 2.35 -23.53 15.64
N THR A 131 3.41 -22.98 15.02
CA THR A 131 3.67 -23.19 13.58
C THR A 131 3.95 -24.66 13.28
N GLU A 132 4.67 -25.36 14.16
CA GLU A 132 4.95 -26.80 14.02
C GLU A 132 3.66 -27.63 14.11
N VAL A 133 2.84 -27.40 15.14
CA VAL A 133 1.51 -28.03 15.30
C VAL A 133 0.61 -27.77 14.09
N PHE A 134 0.63 -26.54 13.58
CA PHE A 134 -0.10 -26.19 12.36
C PHE A 134 0.40 -26.99 11.15
N MET A 135 1.72 -27.05 10.95
CA MET A 135 2.32 -27.74 9.80
C MET A 135 1.98 -29.22 9.81
N GLU A 136 2.09 -29.89 10.96
CA GLU A 136 1.73 -31.30 11.12
C GLU A 136 0.26 -31.55 10.76
N SER A 137 -0.65 -30.77 11.35
CA SER A 137 -2.09 -30.86 11.05
C SER A 137 -2.42 -30.58 9.58
N PHE A 138 -1.76 -29.58 8.98
CA PHE A 138 -1.97 -29.21 7.60
C PHE A 138 -1.50 -30.31 6.65
N LEU A 139 -0.29 -30.83 6.85
CA LEU A 139 0.26 -31.89 6.00
C LEU A 139 -0.54 -33.18 6.13
N GLU A 140 -1.03 -33.53 7.32
CA GLU A 140 -1.89 -34.70 7.49
C GLU A 140 -3.23 -34.54 6.75
N LYS A 141 -3.87 -33.38 6.87
CA LYS A 141 -5.16 -33.09 6.22
C LYS A 141 -5.05 -33.06 4.69
N TYR A 142 -3.94 -32.55 4.15
CA TYR A 142 -3.74 -32.35 2.71
C TYR A 142 -2.69 -33.30 2.10
N LYS A 143 -2.39 -34.43 2.75
CA LYS A 143 -1.33 -35.39 2.35
C LYS A 143 -1.42 -35.90 0.92
N LEU A 144 -2.64 -36.05 0.39
CA LEU A 144 -2.87 -36.50 -0.99
C LEU A 144 -2.44 -35.46 -2.03
N ASP A 145 -2.52 -34.17 -1.69
CA ASP A 145 -2.15 -33.07 -2.56
C ASP A 145 -0.68 -32.65 -2.37
N TYR A 146 -0.11 -32.95 -1.20
CA TYR A 146 1.21 -32.52 -0.77
C TYR A 146 1.92 -33.66 -0.03
N PRO A 147 2.60 -34.57 -0.73
CA PRO A 147 3.31 -35.66 -0.08
C PRO A 147 4.40 -35.11 0.85
N PRO A 148 4.43 -35.50 2.13
CA PRO A 148 5.34 -34.93 3.14
C PRO A 148 6.82 -35.23 2.86
N GLU A 149 7.10 -36.22 1.99
CA GLU A 149 8.42 -36.60 1.51
C GLU A 149 9.14 -35.46 0.76
N TYR A 150 8.39 -34.46 0.28
CA TYR A 150 8.96 -33.28 -0.36
C TYR A 150 9.28 -32.19 0.67
N ASP A 151 10.52 -32.20 1.15
CA ASP A 151 11.11 -31.18 2.03
C ASP A 151 10.92 -29.72 1.50
N GLY A 152 10.85 -29.54 0.18
CA GLY A 152 10.49 -28.26 -0.43
C GLY A 152 9.08 -27.74 -0.06
N VAL A 153 8.10 -28.64 0.05
CA VAL A 153 6.72 -28.29 0.41
C VAL A 153 6.61 -27.93 1.88
N VAL A 154 7.25 -28.70 2.77
CA VAL A 154 7.30 -28.41 4.20
C VAL A 154 7.88 -27.02 4.46
N ARG A 155 9.04 -26.70 3.87
CA ARG A 155 9.64 -25.36 3.95
C ARG A 155 8.74 -24.26 3.41
N MET A 156 8.09 -24.49 2.27
CA MET A 156 7.18 -23.52 1.67
C MET A 156 5.98 -23.24 2.58
N VAL A 157 5.35 -24.27 3.12
CA VAL A 157 4.21 -24.15 4.05
C VAL A 157 4.65 -23.41 5.30
N GLY A 158 5.75 -23.84 5.95
CA GLY A 158 6.28 -23.16 7.15
C GLY A 158 6.57 -21.68 6.93
N PHE A 159 7.22 -21.33 5.81
CA PHE A 159 7.45 -19.94 5.45
C PHE A 159 6.15 -19.15 5.27
N LYS A 160 5.15 -19.74 4.62
CA LYS A 160 3.85 -19.07 4.35
C LYS A 160 3.01 -18.92 5.61
N VAL A 161 3.01 -19.91 6.50
CA VAL A 161 2.33 -19.85 7.80
C VAL A 161 2.95 -18.76 8.64
N HIS A 162 4.28 -18.74 8.76
CA HIS A 162 4.99 -17.69 9.48
C HIS A 162 4.69 -16.28 8.93
N SER A 163 4.69 -16.12 7.60
CA SER A 163 4.28 -14.86 6.95
C SER A 163 2.82 -14.49 7.24
N THR A 164 1.94 -15.48 7.37
CA THR A 164 0.52 -15.27 7.69
C THR A 164 0.34 -14.85 9.14
N ILE A 165 1.02 -15.51 10.09
CA ILE A 165 1.06 -15.12 11.50
C ILE A 165 1.58 -13.68 11.65
N ALA A 166 2.64 -13.31 10.93
CA ALA A 166 3.14 -11.94 10.94
C ALA A 166 2.10 -10.91 10.46
N ALA A 167 1.31 -11.26 9.44
CA ALA A 167 0.21 -10.42 8.98
C ALA A 167 -0.92 -10.34 10.01
N LEU A 168 -1.23 -11.43 10.72
CA LEU A 168 -2.23 -11.47 11.79
C LEU A 168 -1.81 -10.62 12.99
N ILE A 169 -0.58 -10.77 13.48
CA ILE A 169 -0.01 -9.92 14.55
C ILE A 169 -0.07 -8.44 14.17
N LYS A 170 0.33 -8.11 12.93
CA LYS A 170 0.26 -6.74 12.43
C LYS A 170 -1.18 -6.20 12.45
N ARG A 171 -2.15 -7.02 12.04
CA ARG A 171 -3.58 -6.65 12.07
C ARG A 171 -4.04 -6.45 13.51
N TYR A 172 -3.81 -7.42 14.39
CA TYR A 172 -4.16 -7.36 15.81
C TYR A 172 -3.64 -6.09 16.49
N ARG A 173 -2.37 -5.75 16.26
CA ARG A 173 -1.76 -4.50 16.77
C ARG A 173 -2.35 -3.23 16.16
N SER A 174 -2.87 -3.29 14.93
CA SER A 174 -3.50 -2.14 14.27
C SER A 174 -4.96 -1.96 14.65
N THR A 175 -5.63 -3.00 15.15
CA THR A 175 -7.05 -3.00 15.49
C THR A 175 -7.35 -3.03 16.98
N GLY A 176 -6.32 -3.28 17.80
CA GLY A 176 -6.51 -3.68 19.18
C GLY A 176 -7.22 -5.04 19.31
N PRO A 177 -7.41 -5.51 20.56
CA PRO A 177 -8.15 -6.75 20.85
C PRO A 177 -9.61 -6.70 20.40
N ASP A 178 -10.23 -5.51 20.36
CA ASP A 178 -11.62 -5.31 19.91
C ASP A 178 -11.81 -5.39 18.39
N GLY A 179 -10.74 -5.52 17.61
CA GLY A 179 -10.82 -5.70 16.16
C GLY A 179 -11.26 -4.47 15.38
N THR A 180 -11.38 -3.31 16.02
CA THR A 180 -11.77 -2.05 15.38
C THR A 180 -10.54 -1.38 14.76
N VAL A 181 -10.38 -1.51 13.44
CA VAL A 181 -9.42 -0.65 12.72
C VAL A 181 -9.95 0.77 12.81
N ASP A 182 -9.13 1.70 13.31
CA ASP A 182 -9.42 3.13 13.20
C ASP A 182 -9.84 3.45 11.74
N PRO A 183 -11.08 3.96 11.53
CA PRO A 183 -11.57 4.26 10.20
C PRO A 183 -10.63 5.13 9.38
N GLU A 184 -9.90 6.07 10.01
CA GLU A 184 -8.95 6.94 9.32
C GLU A 184 -7.71 6.17 8.88
N THR A 185 -7.16 5.30 9.74
CA THR A 185 -6.07 4.39 9.37
C THR A 185 -6.45 3.50 8.19
N ARG A 186 -7.66 2.92 8.19
CA ARG A 186 -8.16 2.12 7.06
C ARG A 186 -8.30 2.95 5.79
N LYS A 187 -8.85 4.17 5.91
CA LYS A 187 -8.98 5.11 4.79
C LYS A 187 -7.61 5.45 4.20
N GLN A 188 -6.63 5.70 5.04
CA GLN A 188 -5.26 5.98 4.64
C GLN A 188 -4.59 4.80 3.95
N GLN A 189 -4.75 3.57 4.46
CA GLN A 189 -4.25 2.36 3.81
C GLN A 189 -4.88 2.18 2.42
N ASN A 190 -6.20 2.36 2.29
CA ASN A 190 -6.90 2.29 1.01
C ASN A 190 -6.43 3.37 0.03
N ARG A 191 -6.14 4.60 0.49
CA ARG A 191 -5.54 5.67 -0.34
C ARG A 191 -4.16 5.24 -0.86
N GLN A 192 -3.30 4.72 0.01
CA GLN A 192 -1.96 4.26 -0.37
C GLN A 192 -1.99 3.09 -1.36
N GLU A 193 -2.90 2.14 -1.16
CA GLU A 193 -3.07 1.02 -2.06
C GLU A 193 -3.55 1.48 -3.45
N ARG A 194 -4.46 2.45 -3.50
CA ARG A 194 -4.90 3.06 -4.77
C ARG A 194 -3.77 3.79 -5.49
N LYS A 195 -2.94 4.53 -4.76
CA LYS A 195 -1.73 5.16 -5.32
C LYS A 195 -0.77 4.12 -5.91
N ARG A 196 -0.50 3.04 -5.19
CA ARG A 196 0.35 1.92 -5.66
C ARG A 196 -0.23 1.29 -6.93
N LYS A 197 -1.52 0.96 -6.93
CA LYS A 197 -2.20 0.40 -8.11
C LYS A 197 -2.17 1.36 -9.30
N LEU A 198 -2.34 2.67 -9.08
CA LEU A 198 -2.24 3.67 -10.16
C LEU A 198 -0.81 3.73 -10.72
N PHE A 199 0.20 3.77 -9.86
CA PHE A 199 1.61 3.71 -10.27
C PHE A 199 1.90 2.44 -11.09
N HIS A 200 1.53 1.26 -10.60
CA HIS A 200 1.78 0.01 -11.31
C HIS A 200 1.06 -0.07 -12.65
N ARG A 201 -0.17 0.46 -12.76
CA ARG A 201 -0.86 0.54 -14.05
C ARG A 201 -0.07 1.38 -15.06
N ARG A 202 0.37 2.57 -14.66
CA ARG A 202 1.16 3.46 -15.53
C ARG A 202 2.53 2.85 -15.88
N HIS A 203 3.18 2.26 -14.89
CA HIS A 203 4.47 1.56 -15.07
C HIS A 203 4.32 0.40 -16.05
N ASN A 204 3.25 -0.39 -15.93
CA ASN A 204 2.95 -1.47 -16.86
C ASN A 204 2.81 -0.96 -18.30
N MET A 205 2.22 0.22 -18.53
CA MET A 205 2.10 0.76 -19.89
C MET A 205 3.46 0.99 -20.56
N THR A 206 4.51 1.31 -19.79
CA THR A 206 5.88 1.44 -20.34
C THR A 206 6.41 0.13 -20.92
N TRP A 207 5.90 -1.02 -20.46
CA TRP A 207 6.27 -2.32 -21.01
C TRP A 207 5.50 -2.67 -22.29
N PHE A 208 4.23 -2.27 -22.37
CA PHE A 208 3.38 -2.58 -23.53
C PHE A 208 3.63 -1.65 -24.72
N TYR A 209 4.05 -0.42 -24.48
CA TYR A 209 4.30 0.57 -25.52
C TYR A 209 5.80 0.87 -25.60
N PRO A 210 6.52 0.36 -26.62
CA PRO A 210 7.96 0.58 -26.77
C PRO A 210 8.36 2.06 -26.76
N LEU A 211 7.52 2.92 -27.34
CA LEU A 211 7.72 4.37 -27.37
C LEU A 211 7.65 5.05 -25.98
N LEU A 212 7.20 4.36 -24.94
CA LEU A 212 7.16 4.85 -23.56
C LEU A 212 8.30 4.30 -22.68
N GLN A 213 9.14 3.41 -23.20
CA GLN A 213 10.20 2.77 -22.40
C GLN A 213 11.24 3.78 -21.90
N ASN A 214 11.57 4.79 -22.69
CA ASN A 214 12.50 5.87 -22.33
C ASN A 214 12.01 6.71 -21.14
N GLN A 215 10.70 6.78 -20.91
CA GLN A 215 10.11 7.54 -19.81
C GLN A 215 10.03 6.76 -18.49
N ARG A 216 10.28 5.45 -18.54
CA ARG A 216 10.18 4.58 -17.37
C ARG A 216 11.08 5.00 -16.20
N PRO A 217 12.35 5.40 -16.39
CA PRO A 217 13.18 5.83 -15.27
C PRO A 217 12.56 7.00 -14.50
N LEU A 218 12.02 7.98 -15.20
CA LEU A 218 11.36 9.16 -14.60
C LEU A 218 10.08 8.78 -13.84
N LEU A 219 9.33 7.80 -14.35
CA LEU A 219 8.16 7.26 -13.65
C LEU A 219 8.56 6.48 -12.39
N GLU A 220 9.63 5.69 -12.44
CA GLU A 220 10.16 4.94 -11.29
C GLU A 220 10.68 5.87 -10.19
N GLU A 221 11.36 6.96 -10.55
CA GLU A 221 11.77 8.01 -9.61
C GLU A 221 10.57 8.67 -8.92
N LEU A 222 9.48 8.89 -9.64
CA LEU A 222 8.25 9.48 -9.11
C LEU A 222 7.55 8.55 -8.09
N GLY A 223 7.54 7.24 -8.39
CA GLY A 223 6.99 6.20 -7.54
C GLY A 223 5.49 6.36 -7.19
N PRO A 224 4.97 5.52 -6.28
CA PRO A 224 3.59 5.61 -5.79
C PRO A 224 3.26 6.96 -5.11
N ASP A 225 4.24 7.58 -4.44
CA ASP A 225 4.00 8.81 -3.68
C ASP A 225 3.71 10.02 -4.58
N GLY A 226 4.29 10.05 -5.79
CA GLY A 226 4.00 11.07 -6.80
C GLY A 226 2.71 10.85 -7.59
N MET A 227 1.93 9.82 -7.28
CA MET A 227 0.58 9.62 -7.83
C MET A 227 -0.45 10.54 -7.14
N SER A 228 -1.54 10.87 -7.84
CA SER A 228 -2.67 11.56 -7.23
C SER A 228 -3.35 10.68 -6.19
N SER A 229 -3.93 11.30 -5.15
CA SER A 229 -4.88 10.62 -4.27
C SER A 229 -6.28 10.74 -4.87
N ASP A 230 -7.12 9.75 -4.64
CA ASP A 230 -8.52 9.78 -5.07
C ASP A 230 -9.35 9.78 -3.77
N GLU A 231 -10.27 10.72 -3.56
CA GLU A 231 -11.25 10.62 -2.47
C GLU A 231 -12.59 10.15 -3.01
N GLU A 232 -13.23 9.23 -2.29
CA GLU A 232 -14.60 8.80 -2.62
C GLU A 232 -15.57 9.90 -2.22
N ARG A 233 -16.26 10.46 -3.22
CA ARG A 233 -17.42 11.33 -3.03
C ARG A 233 -18.66 10.51 -3.41
N THR A 234 -19.61 10.39 -2.49
CA THR A 234 -20.90 9.76 -2.78
C THR A 234 -21.85 10.86 -3.25
N VAL A 235 -22.24 10.82 -4.53
CA VAL A 235 -23.23 11.74 -5.10
C VAL A 235 -24.46 10.92 -5.44
N GLY A 236 -25.47 10.97 -4.57
CA GLY A 236 -26.66 10.12 -4.67
C GLY A 236 -26.32 8.62 -4.56
N ALA A 237 -26.71 7.83 -5.56
CA ALA A 237 -26.40 6.39 -5.62
C ALA A 237 -25.05 6.08 -6.30
N THR A 238 -24.39 7.08 -6.90
CA THR A 238 -23.15 6.90 -7.65
C THR A 238 -21.93 7.26 -6.79
N ARG A 239 -20.88 6.46 -6.91
CA ARG A 239 -19.58 6.75 -6.30
C ARG A 239 -18.69 7.44 -7.32
N GLU A 240 -18.38 8.70 -7.04
CA GLU A 240 -17.43 9.50 -7.81
C GLU A 240 -16.10 9.59 -7.06
N TYR A 241 -15.04 9.88 -7.82
CA TYR A 241 -13.70 10.03 -7.27
C TYR A 241 -13.15 11.40 -7.62
N ASP A 242 -12.97 12.21 -6.59
CA ASP A 242 -12.31 13.51 -6.68
C ASP A 242 -10.80 13.27 -6.76
N ILE A 243 -10.16 13.81 -7.79
CA ILE A 243 -8.71 13.70 -7.96
C ILE A 243 -8.02 14.80 -7.14
N PHE A 244 -7.19 14.39 -6.18
CA PHE A 244 -6.31 15.28 -5.44
C PHE A 244 -4.88 15.19 -5.99
N VAL A 245 -4.43 16.26 -6.62
CA VAL A 245 -3.07 16.40 -7.14
C VAL A 245 -2.14 16.83 -5.99
N PRO A 246 -0.94 16.23 -5.82
CA PRO A 246 0.00 16.68 -4.81
C PRO A 246 0.38 18.16 -5.04
N ALA A 247 0.33 18.98 -3.99
CA ALA A 247 0.63 20.42 -4.07
C ALA A 247 2.00 20.74 -4.66
N TRP A 248 2.96 19.85 -4.45
CA TRP A 248 4.32 19.99 -4.93
C TRP A 248 4.47 19.67 -6.41
N ARG A 249 3.54 18.96 -7.05
CA ARG A 249 3.71 18.41 -8.40
C ARG A 249 3.36 19.45 -9.46
N ALA A 250 4.28 19.70 -10.40
CA ALA A 250 4.05 20.64 -11.49
C ALA A 250 2.91 20.18 -12.42
N PRO A 251 2.16 21.12 -13.05
CA PRO A 251 1.12 20.79 -14.02
C PRO A 251 1.64 19.93 -15.19
N VAL A 252 2.87 20.18 -15.67
CA VAL A 252 3.49 19.42 -16.76
C VAL A 252 3.60 17.92 -16.46
N VAL A 253 3.95 17.56 -15.21
CA VAL A 253 4.01 16.15 -14.78
C VAL A 253 2.61 15.55 -14.75
N THR A 254 1.60 16.32 -14.35
CA THR A 254 0.20 15.85 -14.36
C THR A 254 -0.29 15.58 -15.78
N ALA A 255 0.00 16.48 -16.73
CA ALA A 255 -0.31 16.28 -18.14
C ALA A 255 0.41 15.04 -18.70
N TRP A 256 1.71 14.90 -18.41
CA TRP A 256 2.51 13.74 -18.79
C TRP A 256 1.93 12.42 -18.24
N LEU A 257 1.51 12.38 -16.98
CA LEU A 257 0.91 11.17 -16.37
C LEU A 257 -0.45 10.79 -16.98
N ARG A 258 -1.22 11.76 -17.48
CA ARG A 258 -2.56 11.51 -18.06
C ARG A 258 -2.48 10.70 -19.36
N VAL A 259 -1.41 10.82 -20.13
CA VAL A 259 -1.24 10.03 -21.35
C VAL A 259 -1.21 8.53 -21.03
N PHE A 260 -0.52 8.12 -19.96
CA PHE A 260 -0.55 6.72 -19.51
C PHE A 260 -1.95 6.25 -19.12
N ASP A 261 -2.77 7.12 -18.52
CA ASP A 261 -4.14 6.78 -18.14
C ASP A 261 -5.02 6.56 -19.39
N ILE A 262 -4.86 7.42 -20.42
CA ILE A 262 -5.56 7.29 -21.70
C ILE A 262 -5.18 5.97 -22.38
N LEU A 263 -3.89 5.66 -22.45
CA LEU A 263 -3.39 4.42 -23.05
C LEU A 263 -3.87 3.18 -22.31
N TYR A 264 -3.89 3.23 -20.98
CA TYR A 264 -4.41 2.13 -20.18
C TYR A 264 -5.89 1.85 -20.49
N VAL A 265 -6.71 2.89 -20.63
CA VAL A 265 -8.13 2.75 -21.00
C VAL A 265 -8.26 2.19 -22.42
N ARG A 266 -7.50 2.72 -23.38
CA ARG A 266 -7.48 2.24 -24.78
C ARG A 266 -7.06 0.77 -24.85
N ALA A 267 -5.91 0.41 -24.27
CA ALA A 267 -5.40 -0.96 -24.23
C ALA A 267 -6.40 -1.94 -23.61
N ARG A 268 -7.13 -1.52 -22.56
CA ARG A 268 -8.14 -2.36 -21.92
C ARG A 268 -9.39 -2.54 -22.79
N ARG A 269 -9.84 -1.48 -23.46
CA ARG A 269 -10.98 -1.52 -24.39
C ARG A 269 -10.67 -2.39 -25.60
N ASP A 270 -9.46 -2.25 -26.14
CA ASP A 270 -9.02 -2.92 -27.36
C ASP A 270 -8.56 -4.38 -27.09
N GLY A 271 -8.67 -4.87 -25.85
CA GLY A 271 -8.37 -6.26 -25.48
C GLY A 271 -6.88 -6.60 -25.48
N VAL A 272 -6.00 -5.61 -25.45
CA VAL A 272 -4.53 -5.82 -25.35
C VAL A 272 -4.19 -6.60 -24.08
N PHE A 273 -4.92 -6.33 -22.98
CA PHE A 273 -4.87 -7.18 -21.80
C PHE A 273 -5.82 -8.36 -21.97
N LYS A 274 -5.26 -9.57 -22.06
CA LYS A 274 -6.03 -10.84 -22.07
C LYS A 274 -6.87 -11.05 -20.81
N ASP A 275 -6.63 -10.26 -19.76
CA ASP A 275 -7.39 -10.29 -18.51
C ASP A 275 -8.37 -9.11 -18.44
N HIS A 276 -9.66 -9.42 -18.60
CA HIS A 276 -10.76 -8.47 -18.43
C HIS A 276 -11.34 -8.46 -17.01
N ARG A 277 -10.78 -9.22 -16.07
CA ARG A 277 -11.33 -9.33 -14.71
C ARG A 277 -11.27 -7.99 -13.98
N GLY A 278 -12.28 -7.77 -13.13
CA GLY A 278 -12.45 -6.57 -12.33
C GLY A 278 -13.15 -5.43 -13.07
N SER A 279 -13.55 -4.39 -12.33
CA SER A 279 -14.27 -3.25 -12.90
C SER A 279 -13.36 -2.38 -13.78
N TYR A 280 -13.94 -1.74 -14.81
CA TYR A 280 -13.28 -0.65 -15.54
C TYR A 280 -12.85 0.47 -14.59
N PRO A 281 -11.81 1.26 -14.93
CA PRO A 281 -11.49 2.46 -14.17
C PRO A 281 -12.75 3.30 -14.00
N ARG A 282 -13.08 3.63 -12.75
CA ARG A 282 -14.22 4.49 -12.45
C ARG A 282 -13.97 5.88 -13.02
N THR A 283 -15.03 6.55 -13.44
CA THR A 283 -14.98 7.94 -13.88
C THR A 283 -14.37 8.78 -12.77
N ARG A 284 -13.33 9.54 -13.13
CA ARG A 284 -12.68 10.47 -12.21
C ARG A 284 -13.05 11.86 -12.67
N VAL A 285 -13.70 12.62 -11.79
CA VAL A 285 -14.13 13.98 -12.11
C VAL A 285 -12.91 14.88 -11.94
N ILE A 286 -12.53 15.54 -13.04
CA ILE A 286 -11.54 16.61 -13.01
C ILE A 286 -12.39 17.88 -12.97
N GLU A 287 -12.63 18.41 -11.77
CA GLU A 287 -13.09 19.79 -11.66
C GLU A 287 -12.03 20.69 -12.33
N GLU A 288 -12.45 21.76 -13.02
CA GLU A 288 -11.55 22.66 -13.79
C GLU A 288 -10.36 23.15 -12.94
N ASN A 289 -10.56 23.23 -11.62
CA ASN A 289 -9.52 23.40 -10.63
C ASN A 289 -9.29 22.07 -9.90
N ALA A 290 -8.42 21.22 -10.45
CA ALA A 290 -8.04 19.96 -9.81
C ALA A 290 -7.65 20.22 -8.35
N GLN A 291 -8.33 19.57 -7.42
CA GLN A 291 -8.16 19.86 -6.00
C GLN A 291 -6.72 19.54 -5.57
N VAL A 292 -6.13 20.44 -4.82
CA VAL A 292 -4.77 20.28 -4.32
C VAL A 292 -4.82 19.46 -3.03
N SER A 293 -4.03 18.40 -2.97
CA SER A 293 -3.89 17.58 -1.77
C SER A 293 -3.28 18.41 -0.63
N THR A 294 -3.87 18.31 0.56
CA THR A 294 -3.34 18.89 1.81
C THR A 294 -2.09 18.16 2.33
N SER A 295 -1.68 17.05 1.70
CA SER A 295 -0.53 16.28 2.15
C SER A 295 0.76 17.07 2.03
N ILE A 296 1.51 17.15 3.13
CA ILE A 296 2.84 17.76 3.18
C ILE A 296 3.94 16.87 2.56
N LYS A 297 3.63 15.60 2.26
CA LYS A 297 4.60 14.63 1.73
C LYS A 297 4.95 14.96 0.28
N PHE A 298 6.24 14.85 -0.04
CA PHE A 298 6.76 15.08 -1.39
C PHE A 298 7.88 14.09 -1.72
N VAL A 299 8.15 13.94 -3.02
CA VAL A 299 9.26 13.13 -3.52
C VAL A 299 10.45 14.06 -3.74
N SER A 300 11.59 13.77 -3.12
CA SER A 300 12.84 14.53 -3.26
C SER A 300 13.69 14.00 -4.42
N GLY A 301 14.61 14.82 -4.94
CA GLY A 301 15.56 14.42 -5.98
C GLY A 301 15.00 14.40 -7.41
N LEU A 302 13.79 14.93 -7.64
CA LEU A 302 13.23 15.02 -9.00
C LEU A 302 13.82 16.20 -9.78
N PRO A 303 13.67 16.24 -11.11
CA PRO A 303 14.00 17.41 -11.93
C PRO A 303 13.28 18.66 -11.42
N LEU A 304 13.90 19.83 -11.57
CA LEU A 304 13.37 21.09 -11.03
C LEU A 304 11.96 21.40 -11.54
N ASN A 305 11.70 21.16 -12.83
CA ASN A 305 10.41 21.36 -13.47
C ASN A 305 9.37 20.26 -13.14
N ALA A 306 9.73 19.26 -12.33
CA ALA A 306 8.77 18.33 -11.74
C ALA A 306 7.97 18.98 -10.61
N TYR A 307 8.49 20.06 -10.04
CA TYR A 307 7.92 20.74 -8.89
C TYR A 307 7.14 21.99 -9.30
N ASN A 308 6.02 22.23 -8.63
CA ASN A 308 5.25 23.46 -8.78
C ASN A 308 6.08 24.64 -8.23
N GLU A 309 6.19 25.71 -9.02
CA GLU A 309 7.04 26.86 -8.70
C GLU A 309 6.60 27.56 -7.41
N ASP A 310 5.30 27.81 -7.24
CA ASP A 310 4.77 28.48 -6.04
C ASP A 310 4.95 27.62 -4.79
N TRP A 311 4.89 26.30 -4.94
CA TRP A 311 5.21 25.38 -3.86
C TRP A 311 6.69 25.42 -3.49
N LEU A 312 7.59 25.46 -4.48
CA LEU A 312 9.04 25.56 -4.24
C LEU A 312 9.41 26.88 -3.55
N ARG A 313 8.86 28.01 -4.00
CA ARG A 313 9.15 29.35 -3.44
C ARG A 313 8.80 29.44 -1.95
N ARG A 314 7.75 28.74 -1.52
CA ARG A 314 7.30 28.72 -0.12
C ARG A 314 8.12 27.78 0.79
N ARG A 315 9.02 26.98 0.23
CA ARG A 315 9.82 26.01 1.01
C ARG A 315 11.13 26.63 1.47
N VAL A 316 11.43 26.45 2.75
CA VAL A 316 12.75 26.76 3.32
C VAL A 316 13.71 25.61 2.99
N ASN A 317 14.99 25.93 2.75
CA ASN A 317 16.05 24.94 2.53
C ASN A 317 15.80 23.98 1.34
N VAL A 318 15.34 24.51 0.19
CA VAL A 318 15.06 23.74 -1.04
C VAL A 318 16.26 22.87 -1.46
N THR A 319 17.46 23.44 -1.46
CA THR A 319 18.69 22.74 -1.88
C THR A 319 18.97 21.50 -1.04
N ASN A 320 18.70 21.53 0.27
CA ASN A 320 19.00 20.43 1.18
C ASN A 320 17.87 19.43 1.36
N SER A 321 16.61 19.90 1.29
CA SER A 321 15.42 19.08 1.54
C SER A 321 14.83 18.48 0.26
N VAL A 322 14.63 19.31 -0.77
CA VAL A 322 14.04 18.90 -2.05
C VAL A 322 15.11 18.33 -2.98
N ARG A 323 16.31 18.94 -2.98
CA ARG A 323 17.46 18.53 -3.81
C ARG A 323 17.10 18.39 -5.30
N PRO A 324 16.51 19.43 -5.92
CA PRO A 324 16.07 19.35 -7.31
C PRO A 324 17.27 19.13 -8.25
N ARG A 325 17.08 18.28 -9.26
CA ARG A 325 18.04 18.07 -10.35
C ARG A 325 17.78 19.04 -11.51
N PRO A 326 18.69 19.15 -12.49
CA PRO A 326 18.44 19.91 -13.70
C PRO A 326 17.10 19.53 -14.37
N PRO A 327 16.38 20.49 -14.98
CA PRO A 327 15.12 20.22 -15.68
C PRO A 327 15.27 19.13 -16.76
N VAL A 328 14.22 18.35 -16.96
CA VAL A 328 14.13 17.36 -18.05
C VAL A 328 12.85 17.55 -18.83
N GLU A 329 12.78 17.06 -20.06
CA GLU A 329 11.56 17.19 -20.85
C GLU A 329 10.53 16.10 -20.50
N TYR A 330 9.30 16.53 -20.26
CA TYR A 330 8.14 15.67 -20.02
C TYR A 330 7.28 15.61 -21.30
N TYR A 331 7.74 14.91 -22.33
CA TYR A 331 7.02 14.76 -23.59
C TYR A 331 6.79 13.30 -23.93
N HIS A 332 5.69 13.04 -24.63
CA HIS A 332 5.40 11.75 -25.25
C HIS A 332 5.67 11.83 -26.75
N ASP A 333 6.11 10.73 -27.35
CA ASP A 333 6.12 10.62 -28.80
C ASP A 333 4.67 10.73 -29.30
N PRO A 334 4.32 11.68 -30.21
CA PRO A 334 2.95 11.88 -30.68
C PRO A 334 2.29 10.59 -31.21
N ARG A 335 3.09 9.69 -31.80
CA ARG A 335 2.66 8.41 -32.36
C ARG A 335 2.12 7.43 -31.32
N VAL A 336 2.26 7.73 -30.03
CA VAL A 336 1.70 6.92 -28.95
C VAL A 336 0.19 7.08 -28.85
N ILE A 337 -0.35 8.25 -29.21
CA ILE A 337 -1.78 8.58 -29.03
C ILE A 337 -2.58 8.34 -30.33
N GLU A 338 -1.92 8.44 -31.49
CA GLU A 338 -2.44 7.98 -32.79
C GLU A 338 -2.79 6.47 -32.72
#